data_AF-A0A2U1VQ18-F1
#
_entry.id   AF-A0A2U1VQ18-F1
#
_cell.length_a   1.000
_cell.length_b   1.000
_cell.length_c   1.000
_cell.angle_alpha   90.00
_cell.angle_beta   90.00
_cell.angle_gamma   90.00
#
_symmetry.space_group_name_H-M   'P 1'
#
loop_
_entity.id
_entity.type
_entity.pdbx_description
1 polymer ?
#
loop_
_entity_poly.entity_id
_entity_poly.type
_entity_poly.pdbx_seq_one_letter_code
_entity_poly.pdbx_strand_id
1 'polypeptide(L)'
;MVDTARISDDSAEADRRRAAVQALLRYGTGLLILALLAAALVILNRWLEHTSVADIRRAIAGIGSRQLAWAVGAAAVSYWLLTLYDVLALHHMRRRLPYRWIAFTAFTSYAFSHSLGFASIIGTTVRYRLYAPLGLGGVDVAQVTLFVVTTFTLGLAVVMPIVMLLDPSALKALHIAPEAATLFGGGALALLTAYVLAGAWIRRPFLIRGHAIAFPKPSVAVGQLLLGLCDLSLAAAVLYLCMPASEAVSYMDVVVAFGLALVAGIISHVPGGLGVFDAIVLVSLTPEMPGNDVMAGLLVFRLIYYLAPLVLAGLMFGALEAFQARHRIRSTSRGLNAVVSPVVPLVLAACTFVTGAFLLFARATPDEVLPSPFGAVSLPLVEMSHFTGSVVGVLLILLSHAIQKRLHAAWVVSLALLATGCLSSLLMKGGDWREAVVPGLIFLALLPARTEFYRRGAILAQGLSPAWFVALGVALASALWLGLFSYKHVQFGDELWWHFALHGDASRFLRASVAVGVIALAAAVIHLVGAASRGRGADCP
;
A
#
# COMPACT_ATOMS: atom_id res chain seq x y z
N MET A 1 41.18 38.20 -11.52
CA MET A 1 40.08 37.89 -12.48
C MET A 1 40.14 36.43 -12.98
N VAL A 2 41.31 35.77 -12.98
CA VAL A 2 41.46 34.34 -13.34
C VAL A 2 41.04 33.39 -12.19
N ASP A 3 41.26 33.77 -10.93
CA ASP A 3 40.89 32.92 -9.78
C ASP A 3 39.38 32.79 -9.55
N THR A 4 38.59 33.84 -9.86
CA THR A 4 37.13 33.79 -9.74
C THR A 4 36.49 32.83 -10.75
N ALA A 5 37.09 32.69 -11.95
CA ALA A 5 36.61 31.78 -12.99
C ALA A 5 36.89 30.30 -12.67
N ARG A 6 38.02 29.99 -12.04
CA ARG A 6 38.34 28.61 -11.58
C ARG A 6 37.44 28.15 -10.44
N ILE A 7 37.14 29.03 -9.49
CA ILE A 7 36.25 28.71 -8.35
C ILE A 7 34.80 28.51 -8.82
N SER A 8 34.35 29.22 -9.85
CA SER A 8 33.02 29.00 -10.45
C SER A 8 32.91 27.67 -11.21
N ASP A 9 33.98 27.20 -11.84
CA ASP A 9 33.95 25.96 -12.61
C ASP A 9 33.99 24.72 -11.70
N ASP A 10 34.80 24.75 -10.63
CA ASP A 10 34.88 23.67 -9.63
C ASP A 10 33.57 23.52 -8.82
N SER A 11 32.88 24.62 -8.52
CA SER A 11 31.57 24.58 -7.87
C SER A 11 30.47 24.05 -8.80
N ALA A 12 30.51 24.43 -10.09
CA ALA A 12 29.58 23.91 -11.10
C ALA A 12 29.80 22.41 -11.40
N GLU A 13 31.03 21.91 -11.35
CA GLU A 13 31.31 20.48 -11.50
C GLU A 13 30.91 19.68 -10.25
N ALA A 14 31.15 20.22 -9.04
CA ALA A 14 30.69 19.61 -7.79
C ALA A 14 29.16 19.51 -7.72
N ASP A 15 28.44 20.54 -8.18
CA ASP A 15 26.97 20.54 -8.24
C ASP A 15 26.44 19.60 -9.33
N ARG A 16 27.11 19.51 -10.50
CA ARG A 16 26.80 18.51 -11.53
C ARG A 16 27.03 17.08 -11.04
N ARG A 17 28.12 16.80 -10.32
CA ARG A 17 28.37 15.49 -9.70
C ARG A 17 27.35 15.17 -8.61
N ARG A 18 26.99 16.12 -7.75
CA ARG A 18 25.92 15.93 -6.75
C ARG A 18 24.58 15.65 -7.40
N ALA A 19 24.23 16.38 -8.46
CA ALA A 19 23.00 16.15 -9.21
C ALA A 19 23.01 14.78 -9.90
N ALA A 20 24.14 14.37 -10.50
CA ALA A 20 24.30 13.06 -11.12
C ALA A 20 24.21 11.91 -10.10
N VAL A 21 24.85 12.04 -8.94
CA VAL A 21 24.78 11.07 -7.84
C VAL A 21 23.36 11.00 -7.27
N GLN A 22 22.68 12.14 -7.08
CA GLN A 22 21.29 12.16 -6.63
C GLN A 22 20.34 11.54 -7.66
N ALA A 23 20.56 11.77 -8.96
CA ALA A 23 19.80 11.13 -10.02
C ALA A 23 20.05 9.62 -10.05
N LEU A 24 21.31 9.19 -10.00
CA LEU A 24 21.71 7.77 -9.98
C LEU A 24 21.12 7.05 -8.76
N LEU A 25 21.16 7.66 -7.58
CA LEU A 25 20.56 7.10 -6.37
C LEU A 25 19.02 7.01 -6.48
N ARG A 26 18.35 8.01 -7.07
CA ARG A 26 16.88 8.01 -7.22
C ARG A 26 16.40 6.98 -8.25
N TYR A 27 17.06 6.86 -9.40
CA TYR A 27 16.69 5.88 -10.41
C TYR A 27 17.19 4.47 -10.06
N GLY A 28 18.37 4.35 -9.44
CA GLY A 28 18.95 3.10 -8.98
C GLY A 28 18.12 2.44 -7.87
N THR A 29 17.61 3.22 -6.90
CA THR A 29 16.68 2.68 -5.88
C THR A 29 15.37 2.19 -6.51
N GLY A 30 14.81 2.92 -7.48
CA GLY A 30 13.63 2.47 -8.23
C GLY A 30 13.86 1.17 -9.00
N LEU A 31 15.02 1.04 -9.66
CA LEU A 31 15.40 -0.19 -10.37
C LEU A 31 15.57 -1.37 -9.42
N LEU A 32 16.20 -1.16 -8.26
CA LEU A 32 16.35 -2.18 -7.23
C LEU A 32 14.99 -2.67 -6.72
N ILE A 33 14.04 -1.76 -6.45
CA ILE A 33 12.67 -2.10 -6.05
C ILE A 33 12.00 -2.98 -7.12
N LEU A 34 12.11 -2.62 -8.40
CA LEU A 34 11.55 -3.40 -9.49
C LEU A 34 12.23 -4.77 -9.64
N ALA A 35 13.55 -4.85 -9.45
CA ALA A 35 14.30 -6.10 -9.49
C ALA A 35 13.91 -7.04 -8.34
N LEU A 36 13.76 -6.52 -7.12
CA LEU A 36 13.31 -7.29 -5.96
C LEU A 36 11.85 -7.77 -6.13
N LEU A 37 10.98 -6.92 -6.68
CA LEU A 37 9.63 -7.34 -7.06
C LEU A 37 9.68 -8.47 -8.09
N ALA A 38 10.47 -8.34 -9.15
CA ALA A 38 10.60 -9.38 -10.17
C ALA A 38 11.09 -10.70 -9.56
N ALA A 39 12.09 -10.66 -8.67
CA ALA A 39 12.56 -11.83 -7.94
C ALA A 39 11.45 -12.47 -7.09
N ALA A 40 10.67 -11.67 -6.36
CA ALA A 40 9.55 -12.17 -5.57
C ALA A 40 8.46 -12.81 -6.45
N LEU A 41 8.12 -12.19 -7.58
CA LEU A 41 7.17 -12.73 -8.56
C LEU A 41 7.65 -14.05 -9.18
N VAL A 42 8.96 -14.19 -9.44
CA VAL A 42 9.56 -15.47 -9.87
C VAL A 42 9.43 -16.54 -8.80
N ILE A 43 9.66 -16.20 -7.53
CA ILE A 43 9.47 -17.13 -6.41
C ILE A 43 8.00 -17.56 -6.34
N LEU A 44 7.06 -16.62 -6.34
CA LEU A 44 5.63 -16.92 -6.37
C LEU A 44 5.25 -17.84 -7.54
N ASN A 45 5.78 -17.59 -8.73
CA ASN A 45 5.47 -18.41 -9.90
C ASN A 45 5.97 -19.85 -9.77
N ARG A 46 7.18 -20.05 -9.22
CA ARG A 46 7.74 -21.38 -8.98
C ARG A 46 6.96 -22.14 -7.92
N TRP A 47 6.63 -21.48 -6.81
CA TRP A 47 5.91 -22.13 -5.70
C TRP A 47 4.44 -22.40 -6.01
N LEU A 48 3.86 -21.67 -6.95
CA LEU A 48 2.48 -21.87 -7.39
C LEU A 48 2.39 -22.59 -8.75
N GLU A 49 3.46 -23.22 -9.25
CA GLU A 49 3.50 -23.81 -10.60
C GLU A 49 2.34 -24.80 -10.84
N HIS A 50 2.00 -25.62 -9.85
CA HIS A 50 0.90 -26.58 -9.91
C HIS A 50 -0.46 -26.05 -9.40
N THR A 51 -0.53 -24.78 -8.99
CA THR A 51 -1.76 -24.18 -8.46
C THR A 51 -2.56 -23.47 -9.56
N SER A 52 -3.85 -23.77 -9.70
CA SER A 52 -4.74 -23.02 -10.59
C SER A 52 -5.48 -21.90 -9.85
N VAL A 53 -5.94 -20.88 -10.58
CA VAL A 53 -6.78 -19.80 -10.01
C VAL A 53 -8.11 -20.35 -9.47
N ALA A 54 -8.63 -21.43 -10.08
CA ALA A 54 -9.83 -22.11 -9.61
C ALA A 54 -9.60 -22.76 -8.23
N ASP A 55 -8.40 -23.31 -7.96
CA ASP A 55 -8.05 -23.84 -6.64
C ASP A 55 -8.03 -22.75 -5.57
N ILE A 56 -7.42 -21.60 -5.89
CA ILE A 56 -7.37 -20.45 -4.97
C ILE A 56 -8.79 -19.95 -4.68
N ARG A 57 -9.65 -19.87 -5.71
CA ARG A 57 -11.03 -19.44 -5.51
C ARG A 57 -11.83 -20.43 -4.66
N ARG A 58 -11.65 -21.73 -4.87
CA ARG A 58 -12.24 -22.78 -4.02
C ARG A 58 -11.76 -22.66 -2.59
N ALA A 59 -10.47 -22.40 -2.37
CA ALA A 59 -9.91 -22.18 -1.05
C ALA A 59 -10.52 -20.94 -0.36
N ILE A 60 -10.70 -19.83 -1.09
CA ILE A 60 -11.40 -18.63 -0.56
C ILE A 60 -12.84 -18.97 -0.16
N ALA A 61 -13.55 -19.74 -0.98
CA ALA A 61 -14.92 -20.18 -0.68
C ALA A 61 -14.99 -21.14 0.52
N GLY A 62 -13.90 -21.83 0.84
CA GLY A 62 -13.76 -22.68 2.02
C GLY A 62 -13.61 -21.92 3.34
N ILE A 63 -13.32 -20.61 3.31
CA ILE A 63 -13.18 -19.79 4.51
C ILE A 63 -14.57 -19.53 5.10
N GLY A 64 -14.79 -19.97 6.33
CA GLY A 64 -16.09 -19.81 7.00
C GLY A 64 -16.46 -18.35 7.21
N SER A 65 -17.73 -17.99 7.00
CA SER A 65 -18.22 -16.61 7.20
C SER A 65 -17.99 -16.08 8.63
N ARG A 66 -18.12 -16.96 9.63
CA ARG A 66 -17.81 -16.64 11.04
C ARG A 66 -16.32 -16.36 11.24
N GLN A 67 -15.45 -17.12 10.59
CA GLN A 67 -14.01 -16.92 10.63
C GLN A 67 -13.63 -15.58 10.00
N LEU A 68 -14.24 -15.25 8.87
CA LEU A 68 -14.10 -13.96 8.21
C LEU A 68 -14.56 -12.79 9.11
N ALA A 69 -15.68 -12.95 9.81
CA ALA A 69 -16.17 -11.95 10.77
C ALA A 69 -15.17 -11.74 11.92
N TRP A 70 -14.55 -12.80 12.43
CA TRP A 70 -13.47 -12.70 13.41
C TRP A 70 -12.23 -12.01 12.84
N ALA A 71 -11.84 -12.30 11.59
CA ALA A 71 -10.73 -11.62 10.93
C ALA A 71 -10.98 -10.12 10.80
N VAL A 72 -12.19 -9.70 10.42
CA VAL A 72 -12.58 -8.29 10.37
C VAL A 72 -12.58 -7.65 11.76
N GLY A 73 -13.10 -8.34 12.78
CA GLY A 73 -13.07 -7.87 14.17
C GLY A 73 -11.65 -7.69 14.69
N ALA A 74 -10.77 -8.67 14.45
CA ALA A 74 -9.35 -8.60 14.79
C ALA A 74 -8.66 -7.44 14.07
N ALA A 75 -8.92 -7.24 12.77
CA ALA A 75 -8.37 -6.11 12.01
C ALA A 75 -8.85 -4.77 12.58
N ALA A 76 -10.12 -4.64 12.96
CA ALA A 76 -10.66 -3.43 13.57
C ALA A 76 -9.97 -3.11 14.91
N VAL A 77 -9.74 -4.13 15.74
CA VAL A 77 -9.00 -3.97 17.01
C VAL A 77 -7.53 -3.62 16.74
N SER A 78 -6.89 -4.21 15.73
CA SER A 78 -5.50 -3.88 15.34
C SER A 78 -5.40 -2.41 14.92
N TYR A 79 -6.29 -1.94 14.05
CA TYR A 79 -6.33 -0.53 13.65
C TYR A 79 -6.66 0.41 14.82
N TRP A 80 -7.45 -0.04 15.80
CA TRP A 80 -7.66 0.71 17.04
C TRP A 80 -6.36 0.79 17.86
N LEU A 81 -5.63 -0.31 18.04
CA LEU A 81 -4.33 -0.31 18.71
C LEU A 81 -3.33 0.62 18.02
N LEU A 82 -3.31 0.64 16.68
CA LEU A 82 -2.49 1.59 15.91
C LEU A 82 -2.78 3.05 16.27
N THR A 83 -4.01 3.42 16.63
CA THR A 83 -4.30 4.79 17.11
C THR A 83 -3.62 5.10 18.45
N LEU A 84 -3.43 4.09 19.30
CA LEU A 84 -2.78 4.23 20.60
C LEU A 84 -1.27 4.46 20.47
N TYR A 85 -0.65 4.10 19.33
CA TYR A 85 0.76 4.42 19.07
C TYR A 85 0.99 5.92 19.08
N ASP A 86 0.17 6.67 18.34
CA ASP A 86 0.23 8.13 18.31
C ASP A 86 -0.15 8.74 19.66
N VAL A 87 -1.12 8.15 20.38
CA VAL A 87 -1.48 8.59 21.75
C VAL A 87 -0.28 8.46 22.70
N LEU A 88 0.42 7.32 22.67
CA LEU A 88 1.57 7.07 23.52
C LEU A 88 2.75 7.98 23.15
N ALA A 89 2.97 8.21 21.85
CA ALA A 89 3.98 9.14 21.35
C ALA A 89 3.73 10.57 21.86
N LEU A 90 2.50 11.07 21.71
CA LEU A 90 2.11 12.41 22.15
C LEU A 90 2.17 12.53 23.68
N HIS A 91 1.81 11.48 24.41
CA HIS A 91 1.95 11.41 25.86
C HIS A 91 3.42 11.52 26.30
N HIS A 92 4.32 10.77 25.66
CA HIS A 92 5.77 10.83 25.91
C HIS A 92 6.34 12.23 25.67
N MET A 93 5.87 12.89 24.60
CA MET A 93 6.24 14.26 24.24
C MET A 93 5.51 15.35 25.05
N ARG A 94 4.61 14.97 25.97
CA ARG A 94 3.77 15.87 26.77
C ARG A 94 2.93 16.83 25.92
N ARG A 95 2.54 16.42 24.71
CA ARG A 95 1.63 17.17 23.84
C ARG A 95 0.21 16.66 24.07
N ARG A 96 -0.74 17.58 24.21
CA ARG A 96 -2.16 17.25 24.43
C ARG A 96 -2.94 17.55 23.17
N LEU A 97 -3.47 16.51 22.55
CA LEU A 97 -4.46 16.62 21.50
C LEU A 97 -5.72 15.82 21.88
N PRO A 98 -6.91 16.26 21.46
CA PRO A 98 -8.13 15.48 21.61
C PRO A 98 -8.03 14.14 20.85
N TYR A 99 -8.39 13.04 21.52
CA TYR A 99 -8.28 11.68 20.99
C TYR A 99 -8.91 11.49 19.61
N ARG A 100 -10.06 12.12 19.33
CA ARG A 100 -10.73 12.04 18.03
C ARG A 100 -9.82 12.41 16.84
N TRP A 101 -8.95 13.40 17.03
CA TRP A 101 -8.03 13.87 15.99
C TRP A 101 -6.79 13.01 15.90
N ILE A 102 -6.33 12.48 17.03
CA ILE A 102 -5.25 11.48 17.08
C ILE A 102 -5.70 10.22 16.34
N ALA A 103 -6.87 9.68 16.69
CA ALA A 103 -7.44 8.48 16.08
C ALA A 103 -7.67 8.67 14.57
N PHE A 104 -8.26 9.79 14.15
CA PHE A 104 -8.43 10.11 12.73
C PHE A 104 -7.10 10.18 11.98
N THR A 105 -6.12 10.88 12.54
CA THR A 105 -4.81 11.09 11.92
C THR A 105 -4.01 9.79 11.84
N ALA A 106 -3.98 9.02 12.92
CA ALA A 106 -3.30 7.74 12.98
C ALA A 106 -3.95 6.73 12.02
N PHE A 107 -5.27 6.50 12.13
CA PHE A 107 -6.00 5.56 11.28
C PHE A 107 -5.75 5.82 9.79
N THR A 108 -5.95 7.08 9.36
CA THR A 108 -5.76 7.45 7.95
C THR A 108 -4.30 7.31 7.54
N SER A 109 -3.34 7.79 8.35
CA SER A 109 -1.91 7.66 8.07
C SER A 109 -1.46 6.20 7.92
N TYR A 110 -1.96 5.29 8.77
CA TYR A 110 -1.64 3.86 8.67
C TYR A 110 -2.30 3.21 7.47
N ALA A 111 -3.55 3.50 7.15
CA ALA A 111 -4.22 2.95 5.97
C ALA A 111 -3.45 3.27 4.67
N PHE A 112 -2.93 4.49 4.54
CA PHE A 112 -2.07 4.88 3.40
C PHE A 112 -0.68 4.23 3.47
N SER A 113 -0.09 4.19 4.66
CA SER A 113 1.24 3.61 4.88
C SER A 113 1.30 2.15 4.47
N HIS A 114 0.33 1.34 4.91
CA HIS A 114 0.25 -0.08 4.58
C HIS A 114 0.02 -0.29 3.07
N SER A 115 -0.83 0.52 2.44
CA SER A 115 -1.21 0.32 1.03
C SER A 115 -0.17 0.75 -0.01
N LEU A 116 0.63 1.78 0.28
CA LEU A 116 1.51 2.42 -0.72
C LEU A 116 3.01 2.13 -0.50
N GLY A 117 3.38 1.46 0.60
CA GLY A 117 4.74 1.03 0.99
C GLY A 117 5.82 2.11 1.12
N PHE A 118 5.56 3.36 0.75
CA PHE A 118 6.33 4.52 1.20
C PHE A 118 5.82 5.02 2.57
N ALA A 119 5.61 4.09 3.50
CA ALA A 119 5.00 4.35 4.82
C ALA A 119 5.68 5.52 5.54
N SER A 120 7.01 5.57 5.52
CA SER A 120 7.80 6.62 6.18
C SER A 120 7.63 8.02 5.55
N ILE A 121 7.20 8.13 4.29
CA ILE A 121 7.03 9.42 3.61
C ILE A 121 5.56 9.82 3.57
N ILE A 122 4.68 8.93 3.09
CA ILE A 122 3.27 9.22 2.90
C ILE A 122 2.55 9.33 4.24
N GLY A 123 2.78 8.36 5.14
CA GLY A 123 2.19 8.38 6.48
C GLY A 123 2.60 9.62 7.27
N THR A 124 3.90 9.96 7.24
CA THR A 124 4.44 11.17 7.89
C THR A 124 3.88 12.45 7.28
N THR A 125 3.71 12.52 5.95
CA THR A 125 3.12 13.68 5.28
C THR A 125 1.66 13.88 5.69
N VAL A 126 0.89 12.79 5.78
CA VAL A 126 -0.50 12.82 6.28
C VAL A 126 -0.53 13.30 7.73
N ARG A 127 0.30 12.73 8.61
CA ARG A 127 0.42 13.19 10.02
C ARG A 127 0.80 14.66 10.10
N TYR A 128 1.78 15.11 9.31
CA TYR A 128 2.22 16.49 9.34
C TYR A 128 1.10 17.46 8.98
N ARG A 129 0.40 17.19 7.89
CA ARG A 129 -0.67 18.07 7.43
C ARG A 129 -1.89 18.07 8.34
N LEU A 130 -2.19 16.97 9.04
CA LEU A 130 -3.29 16.91 10.00
C LEU A 130 -2.91 17.49 11.38
N TYR A 131 -1.67 17.31 11.84
CA TYR A 131 -1.22 17.82 13.13
C TYR A 131 -0.72 19.27 13.09
N ALA A 132 -0.22 19.77 11.96
CA ALA A 132 0.30 21.14 11.87
C ALA A 132 -0.76 22.21 12.19
N PRO A 133 -2.01 22.12 11.69
CA PRO A 133 -3.06 23.07 12.05
C PRO A 133 -3.53 22.94 13.50
N LEU A 134 -3.20 21.83 14.18
CA LEU A 134 -3.44 21.60 15.60
C LEU A 134 -2.28 22.08 16.49
N GLY A 135 -1.28 22.76 15.91
CA GLY A 135 -0.18 23.41 16.62
C GLY A 135 1.10 22.59 16.76
N LEU A 136 1.23 21.44 16.08
CA LEU A 136 2.46 20.65 16.08
C LEU A 136 3.39 21.07 14.94
N GLY A 137 4.66 21.32 15.26
CA GLY A 137 5.67 21.63 14.25
C GLY A 137 6.11 20.40 13.46
N GLY A 138 6.89 20.62 12.39
CA GLY A 138 7.49 19.52 11.61
C GLY A 138 8.40 18.62 12.44
N VAL A 139 9.11 19.20 13.40
CA VAL A 139 9.95 18.47 14.37
C VAL A 139 9.11 17.58 15.27
N ASP A 140 7.99 18.09 15.80
CA ASP A 140 7.10 17.29 16.66
C ASP A 140 6.59 16.06 15.89
N VAL A 141 6.17 16.24 14.63
CA VAL A 141 5.67 15.16 13.78
C VAL A 141 6.77 14.14 13.43
N ALA A 142 8.00 14.61 13.22
CA ALA A 142 9.14 13.73 13.02
C ALA A 142 9.43 12.89 14.27
N GLN A 143 9.34 13.47 15.47
CA GLN A 143 9.50 12.74 16.73
C GLN A 143 8.36 11.74 16.96
N VAL A 144 7.11 12.10 16.67
CA VAL A 144 5.97 11.16 16.72
C VAL A 144 6.21 10.00 15.76
N THR A 145 6.62 10.28 14.52
CA THR A 145 6.86 9.24 13.51
C THR A 145 8.03 8.34 13.92
N LEU A 146 9.11 8.91 14.44
CA LEU A 146 10.24 8.13 14.97
C LEU A 146 9.77 7.22 16.11
N PHE A 147 9.00 7.75 17.06
CA PHE A 147 8.46 6.98 18.18
C PHE A 147 7.57 5.83 17.70
N VAL A 148 6.70 6.10 16.73
CA VAL A 148 5.83 5.09 16.11
C VAL A 148 6.64 3.97 15.47
N VAL A 149 7.62 4.32 14.63
CA VAL A 149 8.50 3.34 13.95
C VAL A 149 9.27 2.52 14.98
N THR A 150 9.83 3.16 16.01
CA THR A 150 10.51 2.46 17.11
C THR A 150 9.57 1.51 17.83
N THR A 151 8.33 1.92 18.12
CA THR A 151 7.33 1.07 18.78
C THR A 151 7.00 -0.16 17.94
N PHE A 152 6.82 0.02 16.64
CA PHE A 152 6.57 -1.08 15.70
C PHE A 152 7.77 -2.04 15.63
N THR A 153 9.00 -1.52 15.53
CA THR A 153 10.22 -2.34 15.53
C THR A 153 10.41 -3.09 16.85
N LEU A 154 10.12 -2.45 17.99
CA LEU A 154 10.14 -3.10 19.31
C LEU A 154 9.06 -4.18 19.41
N GLY A 155 7.87 -3.96 18.83
CA GLY A 155 6.83 -4.97 18.69
C GLY A 155 7.37 -6.22 17.99
N LEU A 156 8.00 -6.04 16.84
CA LEU A 156 8.56 -7.16 16.08
C LEU A 156 9.67 -7.87 16.88
N ALA A 157 10.51 -7.08 17.55
CA ALA A 157 11.59 -7.56 18.38
C ALA A 157 11.11 -8.31 19.63
N VAL A 158 9.89 -8.08 20.14
CA VAL A 158 9.32 -8.79 21.30
C VAL A 158 8.50 -10.00 20.91
N VAL A 159 7.77 -9.96 19.79
CA VAL A 159 6.95 -11.08 19.31
C VAL A 159 7.82 -12.29 18.99
N MET A 160 8.90 -12.10 18.23
CA MET A 160 9.75 -13.22 17.76
C MET A 160 10.38 -14.02 18.91
N PRO A 161 11.01 -13.39 19.91
CA PRO A 161 11.54 -14.11 21.08
C PRO A 161 10.48 -14.85 21.89
N ILE A 162 9.27 -14.30 22.02
CA ILE A 162 8.17 -14.97 22.72
C ILE A 162 7.79 -16.25 21.97
N VAL A 163 7.68 -16.20 20.65
CA VAL A 163 7.40 -17.39 19.84
C VAL A 163 8.52 -18.42 19.97
N MET A 164 9.79 -18.00 19.88
CA MET A 164 10.95 -18.89 20.06
C MET A 164 10.98 -19.63 21.41
N LEU A 165 10.38 -19.06 22.46
CA LEU A 165 10.30 -19.66 23.78
C LEU A 165 9.05 -20.54 23.97
N LEU A 166 7.92 -20.16 23.37
CA LEU A 166 6.66 -20.90 23.49
C LEU A 166 6.61 -22.11 22.56
N ASP A 167 7.10 -21.96 21.33
CA ASP A 167 7.19 -23.02 20.35
C ASP A 167 8.54 -22.91 19.59
N PRO A 168 9.62 -23.47 20.16
CA PRO A 168 10.94 -23.46 19.52
C PRO A 168 10.95 -24.17 18.17
N SER A 169 9.98 -25.05 17.90
CA SER A 169 9.88 -25.80 16.66
C SER A 169 9.32 -24.97 15.51
N ALA A 170 8.65 -23.84 15.77
CA ALA A 170 8.10 -22.93 14.76
C ALA A 170 9.19 -22.32 13.84
N LEU A 171 10.47 -22.35 14.24
CA LEU A 171 11.60 -21.87 13.44
C LEU A 171 12.24 -22.96 12.56
N LYS A 172 11.64 -24.14 12.45
CA LYS A 172 12.04 -25.22 11.54
C LYS A 172 12.28 -24.75 10.10
N ALA A 173 11.48 -23.80 9.60
CA ALA A 173 11.66 -23.21 8.26
C ALA A 173 13.03 -22.49 8.07
N LEU A 174 13.62 -21.97 9.16
CA LEU A 174 14.93 -21.34 9.17
C LEU A 174 16.08 -22.33 9.41
N HIS A 175 15.78 -23.62 9.56
CA HIS A 175 16.76 -24.66 9.93
C HIS A 175 17.50 -24.36 11.24
N ILE A 176 16.85 -23.65 12.16
CA ILE A 176 17.40 -23.32 13.48
C ILE A 176 17.02 -24.44 14.45
N ALA A 177 18.00 -24.98 15.17
CA ALA A 177 17.77 -25.99 16.19
C ALA A 177 16.91 -25.41 17.35
N PRO A 178 15.97 -26.19 17.92
CA PRO A 178 15.11 -25.74 19.03
C PRO A 178 15.88 -25.13 20.21
N GLU A 179 17.01 -25.73 20.58
CA GLU A 179 17.86 -25.25 21.67
C GLU A 179 18.44 -23.86 21.36
N ALA A 180 18.93 -23.66 20.12
CA ALA A 180 19.43 -22.37 19.67
C ALA A 180 18.31 -21.32 19.64
N ALA A 181 17.11 -21.69 19.19
CA ALA A 181 15.93 -20.81 19.21
C ALA A 181 15.61 -20.34 20.63
N THR A 182 15.58 -21.25 21.62
CA THR A 182 15.32 -20.86 23.02
C THR A 182 16.40 -19.94 23.59
N LEU A 183 17.68 -20.19 23.27
CA LEU A 183 18.80 -19.35 23.70
C LEU A 183 18.70 -17.94 23.09
N PHE A 184 18.44 -17.84 21.79
CA PHE A 184 18.27 -16.55 21.12
C PHE A 184 17.04 -15.80 21.63
N GLY A 185 15.92 -16.51 21.86
CA GLY A 185 14.71 -15.94 22.44
C GLY A 185 14.96 -15.37 23.85
N GLY A 186 15.62 -16.14 24.72
CA GLY A 186 15.99 -15.69 26.05
C GLY A 186 16.92 -14.48 26.03
N GLY A 187 17.95 -14.51 25.17
CA GLY A 187 18.89 -13.40 25.01
C GLY A 187 18.25 -12.12 24.48
N ALA A 188 17.37 -12.24 23.49
CA ALA A 188 16.63 -11.10 22.95
C ALA A 188 15.66 -10.50 23.98
N LEU A 189 14.94 -11.33 24.76
CA LEU A 189 14.07 -10.84 25.82
C LEU A 189 14.85 -10.18 26.96
N ALA A 190 16.04 -10.69 27.29
CA ALA A 190 16.95 -10.04 28.24
C ALA A 190 17.40 -8.66 27.74
N LEU A 191 17.70 -8.51 26.43
CA LEU A 191 18.04 -7.22 25.83
C LEU A 191 16.87 -6.23 25.88
N LEU A 192 15.64 -6.68 25.61
CA LEU A 192 14.44 -5.85 25.74
C LEU A 192 14.16 -5.44 27.19
N THR A 193 14.43 -6.34 28.14
CA THR A 193 14.35 -6.03 29.58
C THR A 193 15.39 -4.97 29.95
N ALA A 194 16.63 -5.11 29.45
CA ALA A 194 17.67 -4.10 29.64
C ALA A 194 17.29 -2.75 29.04
N TYR A 195 16.62 -2.73 27.88
CA TYR A 195 16.07 -1.50 27.28
C TYR A 195 15.06 -0.80 28.20
N VAL A 196 14.13 -1.55 28.82
CA VAL A 196 13.16 -0.99 29.78
C VAL A 196 13.87 -0.45 31.03
N LEU A 197 14.81 -1.21 31.58
CA LEU A 197 15.57 -0.84 32.78
C LEU A 197 16.48 0.37 32.53
N ALA A 198 17.07 0.47 31.34
CA ALA A 198 17.87 1.62 30.92
C ALA A 198 17.06 2.92 31.00
N GLY A 199 15.74 2.88 30.78
CA GLY A 199 14.88 4.04 30.93
C GLY A 199 14.76 4.58 32.37
N ALA A 200 15.11 3.79 33.38
CA ALA A 200 15.16 4.25 34.76
C ALA A 200 16.45 5.05 35.06
N TRP A 201 17.56 4.70 34.41
CA TRP A 201 18.89 5.28 34.63
C TRP A 201 19.22 6.43 33.66
N ILE A 202 18.78 6.35 32.40
CA ILE A 202 19.07 7.34 31.36
C ILE A 202 18.03 8.47 31.42
N ARG A 203 18.31 9.48 32.25
CA ARG A 203 17.45 10.68 32.39
C ARG A 203 17.84 11.86 31.49
N ARG A 204 19.06 11.84 30.93
CA ARG A 204 19.56 12.93 30.08
C ARG A 204 19.10 12.71 28.64
N PRO A 205 18.51 13.73 27.98
CA PRO A 205 18.13 13.61 26.57
C PRO A 205 19.37 13.53 25.68
N PHE A 206 19.31 12.72 24.64
CA PHE A 206 20.32 12.66 23.60
C PHE A 206 20.14 13.84 22.65
N LEU A 207 21.21 14.58 22.35
CA LEU A 207 21.17 15.64 21.35
C LEU A 207 21.48 15.05 19.98
N ILE A 208 20.47 14.89 19.15
CA ILE A 208 20.63 14.49 17.74
C ILE A 208 20.37 15.70 16.87
N ARG A 209 21.40 16.20 16.18
CA ARG A 209 21.32 17.38 15.29
C ARG A 209 20.64 18.59 15.97
N GLY A 210 21.06 18.90 17.20
CA GLY A 210 20.52 20.03 17.99
C GLY A 210 19.15 19.79 18.64
N HIS A 211 18.52 18.64 18.41
CA HIS A 211 17.23 18.31 18.99
C HIS A 211 17.38 17.28 20.11
N ALA A 212 16.78 17.57 21.26
CA ALA A 212 16.76 16.69 22.42
C ALA A 212 15.75 15.55 22.21
N ILE A 213 16.25 14.32 22.08
CA ILE A 213 15.45 13.09 22.06
C ILE A 213 15.58 12.45 23.44
N ALA A 214 14.49 12.50 24.21
CA ALA A 214 14.42 11.91 25.53
C ALA A 214 14.20 10.40 25.43
N PHE A 215 15.01 9.63 26.16
CA PHE A 215 14.80 8.20 26.31
C PHE A 215 13.43 7.94 27.01
N PRO A 216 12.65 6.94 26.57
CA PRO A 216 11.35 6.65 27.17
C PRO A 216 11.49 6.20 28.62
N LYS A 217 10.62 6.74 29.49
CA LYS A 217 10.50 6.24 30.87
C LYS A 217 10.10 4.76 30.85
N PRO A 218 10.42 3.97 31.89
CA PRO A 218 10.09 2.54 31.91
C PRO A 218 8.60 2.25 31.66
N SER A 219 7.69 3.07 32.18
CA SER A 219 6.24 2.94 31.93
C SER A 219 5.86 3.12 30.46
N VAL A 220 6.54 4.03 29.75
CA VAL A 220 6.33 4.26 28.31
C VAL A 220 6.96 3.14 27.51
N ALA A 221 8.17 2.70 27.87
CA ALA A 221 8.86 1.58 27.21
C ALA A 221 8.07 0.27 27.33
N VAL A 222 7.52 -0.04 28.51
CA VAL A 222 6.60 -1.17 28.70
C VAL A 222 5.34 -1.00 27.86
N GLY A 223 4.78 0.22 27.82
CA GLY A 223 3.67 0.55 26.94
C GLY A 223 3.98 0.29 25.47
N GLN A 224 5.18 0.62 24.99
CA GLN A 224 5.61 0.35 23.61
C GLN A 224 5.72 -1.16 23.33
N LEU A 225 6.32 -1.92 24.24
CA LEU A 225 6.47 -3.37 24.10
C LEU A 225 5.12 -4.07 24.09
N LEU A 226 4.23 -3.75 25.04
CA LEU A 226 2.90 -4.36 25.11
C LEU A 226 2.04 -3.97 23.91
N LEU A 227 2.08 -2.70 23.51
CA LEU A 227 1.30 -2.23 22.37
C LEU A 227 1.79 -2.86 21.06
N GLY A 228 3.11 -2.93 20.86
CA GLY A 228 3.72 -3.59 19.70
C GLY A 228 3.48 -5.10 19.68
N LEU A 229 3.56 -5.77 20.84
CA LEU A 229 3.24 -7.19 20.98
C LEU A 229 1.80 -7.47 20.59
N CYS A 230 0.84 -6.74 21.18
CA CYS A 230 -0.58 -6.93 20.91
C CYS A 230 -0.93 -6.64 19.45
N ASP A 231 -0.42 -5.54 18.89
CA ASP A 231 -0.69 -5.14 17.51
C ASP A 231 -0.16 -6.15 16.50
N LEU A 232 1.12 -6.54 16.57
CA LEU A 232 1.68 -7.48 15.61
C LEU A 232 1.15 -8.90 15.77
N SER A 233 0.88 -9.34 17.01
CA SER A 233 0.20 -10.62 17.24
C SER A 233 -1.19 -10.59 16.61
N LEU A 234 -1.94 -9.50 16.80
CA LEU A 234 -3.27 -9.39 16.24
C LEU A 234 -3.25 -9.29 14.71
N ALA A 235 -2.30 -8.56 14.12
CA ALA A 235 -2.10 -8.51 12.68
C ALA A 235 -1.78 -9.89 12.08
N ALA A 236 -0.91 -10.67 12.74
CA ALA A 236 -0.66 -12.06 12.37
C ALA A 236 -1.91 -12.96 12.55
N ALA A 237 -2.71 -12.72 13.59
CA ALA A 237 -3.97 -13.42 13.81
C ALA A 237 -5.00 -13.11 12.70
N VAL A 238 -5.04 -11.89 12.16
CA VAL A 238 -5.86 -11.59 10.99
C VAL A 238 -5.44 -12.47 9.82
N LEU A 239 -4.13 -12.61 9.55
CA LEU A 239 -3.65 -13.47 8.47
C LEU A 239 -4.04 -14.94 8.71
N TYR A 240 -3.83 -15.46 9.92
CA TYR A 240 -4.23 -16.83 10.31
C TYR A 240 -5.74 -17.06 10.13
N LEU A 241 -6.58 -16.11 10.55
CA LEU A 241 -8.03 -16.19 10.39
C LEU A 241 -8.47 -16.03 8.93
N CYS A 242 -7.65 -15.47 8.04
CA CYS A 242 -7.95 -15.41 6.62
C CYS A 242 -7.64 -16.73 5.89
N MET A 243 -6.88 -17.65 6.49
CA MET A 243 -6.54 -18.92 5.86
C MET A 243 -7.63 -19.98 6.07
N PRO A 244 -7.85 -20.91 5.13
CA PRO A 244 -8.68 -22.09 5.37
C PRO A 244 -8.21 -22.86 6.60
N ALA A 245 -9.16 -23.41 7.37
CA ALA A 245 -8.83 -24.16 8.58
C ALA A 245 -7.96 -25.39 8.24
N SER A 246 -6.80 -25.50 8.88
CA SER A 246 -5.87 -26.63 8.76
C SER A 246 -5.34 -26.98 10.14
N GLU A 247 -5.24 -28.27 10.45
CA GLU A 247 -4.62 -28.76 11.68
C GLU A 247 -3.08 -28.74 11.61
N ALA A 248 -2.52 -28.67 10.39
CA ALA A 248 -1.08 -28.76 10.18
C ALA A 248 -0.33 -27.47 10.52
N VAL A 249 -0.96 -26.31 10.36
CA VAL A 249 -0.35 -24.99 10.59
C VAL A 249 -0.80 -24.43 11.93
N SER A 250 0.16 -24.23 12.84
CA SER A 250 -0.12 -23.55 14.10
C SER A 250 -0.17 -22.03 13.90
N TYR A 251 -0.82 -21.34 14.85
CA TYR A 251 -0.77 -19.88 14.89
C TYR A 251 0.68 -19.36 15.01
N MET A 252 1.56 -20.08 15.72
CA MET A 252 2.96 -19.68 15.89
C MET A 252 3.74 -19.71 14.58
N ASP A 253 3.50 -20.71 13.73
CA ASP A 253 4.11 -20.79 12.39
C ASP A 253 3.72 -19.56 11.55
N VAL A 254 2.46 -19.13 11.62
CA VAL A 254 1.99 -17.91 10.94
C VAL A 254 2.62 -16.65 11.52
N VAL A 255 2.82 -16.55 12.83
CA VAL A 255 3.51 -15.40 13.44
C VAL A 255 4.96 -15.31 12.96
N VAL A 256 5.68 -16.43 12.88
CA VAL A 256 7.06 -16.48 12.36
C VAL A 256 7.07 -16.05 10.89
N ALA A 257 6.23 -16.67 10.06
CA ALA A 257 6.13 -16.35 8.64
C ALA A 257 5.77 -14.86 8.41
N PHE A 258 4.81 -14.34 9.18
CA PHE A 258 4.36 -12.95 9.10
C PHE A 258 5.47 -11.97 9.46
N GLY A 259 6.19 -12.18 10.55
CA GLY A 259 7.25 -11.26 10.94
C GLY A 259 8.50 -11.36 10.05
N LEU A 260 8.85 -12.55 9.53
CA LEU A 260 9.88 -12.67 8.48
C LEU A 260 9.47 -11.88 7.22
N ALA A 261 8.22 -12.00 6.81
CA ALA A 261 7.68 -11.29 5.66
C ALA A 261 7.64 -9.77 5.88
N LEU A 262 7.35 -9.30 7.10
CA LEU A 262 7.46 -7.88 7.45
C LEU A 262 8.89 -7.35 7.35
N VAL A 263 9.88 -8.09 7.88
CA VAL A 263 11.30 -7.70 7.77
C VAL A 263 11.71 -7.60 6.30
N ALA A 264 11.41 -8.62 5.50
CA ALA A 264 11.71 -8.63 4.06
C ALA A 264 11.00 -7.48 3.32
N GLY A 265 9.74 -7.22 3.66
CA GLY A 265 8.96 -6.10 3.11
C GLY A 265 9.59 -4.74 3.41
N ILE A 266 10.07 -4.53 4.64
CA ILE A 266 10.73 -3.28 5.06
C ILE A 266 12.06 -3.10 4.33
N ILE A 267 12.90 -4.14 4.27
CA ILE A 267 14.21 -4.09 3.60
C ILE A 267 14.05 -3.84 2.10
N SER A 268 13.04 -4.44 1.47
CA SER A 268 12.86 -4.36 0.02
C SER A 268 12.31 -3.01 -0.46
N HIS A 269 11.70 -2.22 0.43
CA HIS A 269 11.01 -0.96 0.09
C HIS A 269 9.96 -1.09 -1.02
N VAL A 270 9.48 -2.30 -1.30
CA VAL A 270 8.45 -2.53 -2.31
C VAL A 270 7.12 -1.95 -1.83
N PRO A 271 6.44 -1.12 -2.65
CA PRO A 271 5.12 -0.58 -2.34
C PRO A 271 4.13 -1.66 -1.84
N GLY A 272 3.55 -1.47 -0.66
CA GLY A 272 2.61 -2.40 -0.03
C GLY A 272 3.18 -3.78 0.32
N GLY A 273 4.51 -3.96 0.25
CA GLY A 273 5.17 -5.26 0.33
C GLY A 273 4.68 -6.24 -0.75
N LEU A 274 4.11 -5.74 -1.86
CA LEU A 274 3.52 -6.56 -2.91
C LEU A 274 4.55 -7.54 -3.46
N GLY A 275 4.19 -8.82 -3.53
CA GLY A 275 5.07 -9.88 -3.99
C GLY A 275 6.05 -10.35 -2.92
N VAL A 276 6.85 -9.46 -2.32
CA VAL A 276 7.89 -9.85 -1.34
C VAL A 276 7.26 -10.44 -0.08
N PHE A 277 6.27 -9.76 0.50
CA PHE A 277 5.58 -10.26 1.68
C PHE A 277 4.89 -11.61 1.38
N ASP A 278 4.18 -11.66 0.25
CA ASP A 278 3.42 -12.84 -0.17
C ASP A 278 4.33 -14.04 -0.42
N ALA A 279 5.47 -13.82 -1.08
CA ALA A 279 6.46 -14.85 -1.37
C ALA A 279 7.07 -15.42 -0.09
N ILE A 280 7.40 -14.59 0.90
CA ILE A 280 7.98 -15.06 2.16
C ILE A 280 6.96 -15.86 2.98
N VAL A 281 5.71 -15.40 3.07
CA VAL A 281 4.65 -16.16 3.75
C VAL A 281 4.41 -17.49 3.04
N LEU A 282 4.33 -17.47 1.70
CA LEU A 282 4.13 -18.67 0.89
C LEU A 282 5.27 -19.67 1.11
N VAL A 283 6.52 -19.27 0.95
CA VAL A 283 7.70 -20.13 1.15
C VAL A 283 7.74 -20.71 2.56
N SER A 284 7.35 -19.91 3.58
CA SER A 284 7.41 -20.35 4.97
C SER A 284 6.33 -21.36 5.34
N LEU A 285 5.12 -21.25 4.78
CA LEU A 285 3.96 -22.07 5.15
C LEU A 285 3.66 -23.21 4.17
N THR A 286 4.17 -23.17 2.94
CA THR A 286 3.93 -24.24 1.96
C THR A 286 4.45 -25.63 2.37
N PRO A 287 5.47 -25.78 3.24
CA PRO A 287 5.84 -27.10 3.77
C PRO A 287 4.71 -27.80 4.55
N GLU A 288 3.76 -27.05 5.11
CA GLU A 288 2.70 -27.56 5.98
C GLU A 288 1.29 -27.36 5.41
N MET A 289 1.13 -26.47 4.45
CA MET A 289 -0.15 -26.13 3.85
C MET A 289 -0.05 -26.02 2.33
N PRO A 290 -1.05 -26.47 1.58
CA PRO A 290 -1.11 -26.26 0.14
C PRO A 290 -1.00 -24.76 -0.24
N GLY A 291 -0.18 -24.45 -1.26
CA GLY A 291 0.11 -23.07 -1.65
C GLY A 291 -1.13 -22.28 -2.12
N ASN A 292 -2.16 -22.96 -2.63
CA ASN A 292 -3.45 -22.35 -2.98
C ASN A 292 -4.17 -21.79 -1.76
N ASP A 293 -4.09 -22.47 -0.60
CA ASP A 293 -4.76 -22.04 0.62
C ASP A 293 -4.02 -20.87 1.27
N VAL A 294 -2.69 -20.90 1.25
CA VAL A 294 -1.85 -19.78 1.72
C VAL A 294 -2.10 -18.54 0.87
N MET A 295 -2.16 -18.68 -0.47
CA MET A 295 -2.46 -17.59 -1.38
C MET A 295 -3.89 -17.06 -1.20
N ALA A 296 -4.87 -17.93 -1.00
CA ALA A 296 -6.24 -17.53 -0.67
C ALA A 296 -6.27 -16.67 0.61
N GLY A 297 -5.58 -17.10 1.67
CA GLY A 297 -5.47 -16.34 2.91
C GLY A 297 -4.78 -15.00 2.74
N LEU A 298 -3.69 -14.93 1.97
CA LEU A 298 -2.99 -13.68 1.67
C LEU A 298 -3.86 -12.67 0.93
N LEU A 299 -4.64 -13.12 -0.06
CA LEU A 299 -5.55 -12.24 -0.82
C LEU A 299 -6.66 -11.69 0.07
N VAL A 300 -7.29 -12.53 0.89
CA VAL A 300 -8.34 -12.12 1.84
C VAL A 300 -7.76 -11.20 2.92
N PHE A 301 -6.57 -11.49 3.43
CA PHE A 301 -5.85 -10.63 4.35
C PHE A 301 -5.59 -9.24 3.76
N ARG A 302 -5.14 -9.14 2.51
CA ARG A 302 -4.95 -7.85 1.83
C ARG A 302 -6.27 -7.10 1.64
N LEU A 303 -7.36 -7.81 1.33
CA LEU A 303 -8.68 -7.18 1.23
C LEU A 303 -9.12 -6.55 2.56
N ILE A 304 -8.96 -7.27 3.67
CA ILE A 304 -9.43 -6.84 5.00
C ILE A 304 -8.48 -5.82 5.64
N TYR A 305 -7.17 -6.03 5.55
CA TYR A 305 -6.18 -5.27 6.32
C TYR A 305 -5.58 -4.09 5.53
N TYR A 306 -5.63 -4.12 4.19
CA TYR A 306 -5.07 -3.07 3.34
C TYR A 306 -6.18 -2.31 2.59
N LEU A 307 -7.00 -3.01 1.80
CA LEU A 307 -7.97 -2.36 0.93
C LEU A 307 -9.15 -1.75 1.69
N ALA A 308 -9.79 -2.50 2.59
CA ALA A 308 -10.96 -2.02 3.33
C ALA A 308 -10.66 -0.77 4.19
N PRO A 309 -9.56 -0.70 4.97
CA PRO A 309 -9.22 0.49 5.76
C PRO A 309 -8.86 1.69 4.87
N LEU A 310 -8.24 1.45 3.71
CA LEU A 310 -7.95 2.50 2.73
C LEU A 310 -9.23 3.12 2.14
N VAL A 311 -10.19 2.28 1.75
CA VAL A 311 -11.49 2.73 1.26
C VAL A 311 -12.23 3.51 2.35
N LEU A 312 -12.22 3.00 3.59
CA LEU A 312 -12.81 3.68 4.74
C LEU A 312 -12.15 5.05 4.98
N ALA A 313 -10.82 5.14 4.94
CA ALA A 313 -10.10 6.40 5.06
C ALA A 313 -10.52 7.40 3.95
N GLY A 314 -10.60 6.95 2.70
CA GLY A 314 -11.08 7.77 1.58
C GLY A 314 -12.50 8.29 1.80
N LEU A 315 -13.42 7.42 2.22
CA LEU A 315 -14.80 7.78 2.56
C LEU A 315 -14.88 8.77 3.72
N MET A 316 -14.05 8.63 4.75
CA MET A 316 -14.00 9.59 5.86
C MET A 316 -13.61 10.98 5.39
N PHE A 317 -12.60 11.10 4.51
CA PHE A 317 -12.22 12.39 3.92
C PHE A 317 -13.31 12.95 3.00
N GLY A 318 -13.93 12.12 2.17
CA GLY A 318 -15.06 12.52 1.33
C GLY A 318 -16.25 13.02 2.15
N ALA A 319 -16.63 12.28 3.20
CA ALA A 319 -17.70 12.67 4.10
C ALA A 319 -17.42 14.00 4.81
N LEU A 320 -16.20 14.18 5.35
CA LEU A 320 -15.80 15.44 5.98
C LEU A 320 -15.92 16.63 5.02
N GLU A 321 -15.55 16.46 3.75
CA GLU A 321 -15.68 17.52 2.75
C GLU A 321 -17.14 17.76 2.36
N ALA A 322 -17.98 16.71 2.28
CA ALA A 322 -19.41 16.83 2.03
C ALA A 322 -20.13 17.61 3.16
N PHE A 323 -19.82 17.29 4.41
CA PHE A 323 -20.34 18.01 5.57
C PHE A 323 -19.88 19.48 5.57
N GLN A 324 -18.62 19.74 5.24
CA GLN A 324 -18.08 21.09 5.15
C GLN A 324 -18.70 21.90 4.01
N ALA A 325 -18.93 21.30 2.84
CA ALA A 325 -19.59 21.98 1.72
C ALA A 325 -21.00 22.47 2.08
N ARG A 326 -21.74 21.67 2.87
CA ARG A 326 -23.06 22.05 3.40
C ARG A 326 -22.97 23.16 4.46
N HIS A 327 -21.97 23.09 5.35
CA HIS A 327 -21.78 24.09 6.42
C HIS A 327 -21.05 25.36 5.99
N ARG A 328 -20.38 25.41 4.83
CA ARG A 328 -19.79 26.64 4.27
C ARG A 328 -20.85 27.73 4.02
N ILE A 329 -22.12 27.33 3.89
CA ILE A 329 -23.28 28.21 3.78
C ILE A 329 -23.69 28.79 5.16
N ARG A 330 -23.24 28.20 6.28
CA ARG A 330 -23.49 28.62 7.68
C ARG A 330 -22.15 28.79 8.43
N SER A 331 -21.55 29.97 8.28
CA SER A 331 -20.25 30.55 8.71
C SER A 331 -19.36 29.98 9.85
N THR A 332 -19.57 28.80 10.43
CA THR A 332 -18.93 28.39 11.71
C THR A 332 -17.74 27.40 11.57
N SER A 333 -17.36 26.92 10.38
CA SER A 333 -16.41 25.79 10.24
C SER A 333 -14.98 26.13 9.77
N ARG A 334 -14.44 27.33 10.06
CA ARG A 334 -13.10 27.74 9.57
C ARG A 334 -11.95 26.88 10.10
N GLY A 335 -12.03 26.39 11.34
CA GLY A 335 -10.95 25.59 11.96
C GLY A 335 -10.81 24.18 11.38
N LEU A 336 -11.92 23.52 11.01
CA LEU A 336 -11.90 22.16 10.44
C LEU A 336 -11.28 22.14 9.04
N ASN A 337 -11.58 23.17 8.24
CA ASN A 337 -11.13 23.31 6.87
C ASN A 337 -9.60 23.41 6.80
N ALA A 338 -9.00 24.19 7.70
CA ALA A 338 -7.55 24.35 7.79
C ALA A 338 -6.83 23.01 8.07
N VAL A 339 -7.47 22.09 8.81
CA VAL A 339 -6.90 20.77 9.15
C VAL A 339 -6.97 19.79 7.97
N VAL A 340 -8.11 19.74 7.27
CA VAL A 340 -8.43 18.65 6.34
C VAL A 340 -8.09 18.97 4.88
N SER A 341 -8.30 20.22 4.44
CA SER A 341 -8.10 20.67 3.05
C SER A 341 -6.71 20.34 2.47
N PRO A 342 -5.59 20.43 3.22
CA PRO A 342 -4.28 20.09 2.68
C PRO A 342 -4.13 18.61 2.29
N VAL A 343 -4.87 17.71 2.94
CA VAL A 343 -4.64 16.25 2.90
C VAL A 343 -5.53 15.55 1.89
N VAL A 344 -6.74 16.06 1.69
CA VAL A 344 -7.76 15.49 0.81
C VAL A 344 -7.23 15.10 -0.58
N PRO A 345 -6.49 15.95 -1.33
CA PRO A 345 -6.01 15.57 -2.67
C PRO A 345 -4.98 14.44 -2.66
N LEU A 346 -4.15 14.35 -1.61
CA LEU A 346 -3.17 13.26 -1.47
C LEU A 346 -3.86 11.92 -1.24
N VAL A 347 -4.86 11.93 -0.35
CA VAL A 347 -5.67 10.78 0.02
C VAL A 347 -6.48 10.27 -1.17
N LEU A 348 -7.19 11.18 -1.83
CA LEU A 348 -8.02 10.81 -2.98
C LEU A 348 -7.18 10.32 -4.16
N ALA A 349 -5.97 10.88 -4.37
CA ALA A 349 -5.02 10.36 -5.33
C ALA A 349 -4.63 8.91 -5.00
N ALA A 350 -4.20 8.65 -3.76
CA ALA A 350 -3.88 7.31 -3.28
C ALA A 350 -5.02 6.30 -3.47
N CYS A 351 -6.24 6.66 -3.06
CA CYS A 351 -7.42 5.81 -3.25
C CYS A 351 -7.71 5.56 -4.74
N THR A 352 -7.54 6.57 -5.59
CA THR A 352 -7.73 6.46 -7.04
C THR A 352 -6.68 5.53 -7.67
N PHE A 353 -5.42 5.65 -7.25
CA PHE A 353 -4.33 4.76 -7.69
C PHE A 353 -4.63 3.30 -7.33
N VAL A 354 -4.98 3.04 -6.06
CA VAL A 354 -5.26 1.67 -5.62
C VAL A 354 -6.52 1.11 -6.29
N THR A 355 -7.53 1.94 -6.54
CA THR A 355 -8.71 1.53 -7.33
C THR A 355 -8.33 1.18 -8.76
N GLY A 356 -7.45 1.95 -9.40
CA GLY A 356 -6.95 1.63 -10.74
C GLY A 356 -6.17 0.32 -10.77
N ALA A 357 -5.32 0.07 -9.78
CA ALA A 357 -4.59 -1.20 -9.63
C ALA A 357 -5.55 -2.37 -9.37
N PHE A 358 -6.55 -2.18 -8.51
CA PHE A 358 -7.60 -3.17 -8.25
C PHE A 358 -8.36 -3.55 -9.54
N LEU A 359 -8.73 -2.56 -10.36
CA LEU A 359 -9.38 -2.83 -11.66
C LEU A 359 -8.47 -3.62 -12.60
N LEU A 360 -7.17 -3.28 -12.69
CA LEU A 360 -6.23 -4.07 -13.50
C LEU A 360 -6.11 -5.52 -13.00
N PHE A 361 -6.05 -5.72 -11.69
CA PHE A 361 -5.93 -7.06 -11.11
C PHE A 361 -7.21 -7.88 -11.29
N ALA A 362 -8.38 -7.27 -11.12
CA ALA A 362 -9.67 -7.93 -11.36
C ALA A 362 -9.80 -8.39 -12.82
N ARG A 363 -9.30 -7.61 -13.78
CA ARG A 363 -9.28 -7.99 -15.21
C ARG A 363 -8.21 -9.01 -15.56
N ALA A 364 -7.19 -9.20 -14.72
CA ALA A 364 -6.17 -10.21 -14.96
C ALA A 364 -6.66 -11.64 -14.63
N THR A 365 -7.73 -11.78 -13.84
CA THR A 365 -8.29 -13.08 -13.45
C THR A 365 -9.45 -13.53 -14.36
N PRO A 366 -9.66 -14.85 -14.58
CA PRO A 366 -10.75 -15.35 -15.43
C PRO A 366 -12.11 -15.08 -14.81
N ASP A 367 -13.07 -14.66 -15.65
CA ASP A 367 -14.42 -14.29 -15.24
C ASP A 367 -15.24 -15.53 -14.86
N GLU A 368 -16.13 -15.42 -13.86
CA GLU A 368 -17.19 -16.41 -13.67
C GLU A 368 -18.28 -16.17 -14.71
N VAL A 369 -18.67 -17.23 -15.40
CA VAL A 369 -19.93 -17.25 -16.15
C VAL A 369 -21.06 -17.32 -15.13
N LEU A 370 -21.38 -16.19 -14.49
CA LEU A 370 -22.61 -16.07 -13.73
C LEU A 370 -23.80 -16.17 -14.71
N PRO A 371 -24.86 -16.92 -14.38
CA PRO A 371 -26.08 -16.91 -15.17
C PRO A 371 -26.63 -15.46 -15.17
N SER A 372 -26.49 -14.76 -16.30
CA SER A 372 -26.92 -13.37 -16.37
C SER A 372 -28.46 -13.31 -16.29
N PRO A 373 -29.04 -12.45 -15.44
CA PRO A 373 -30.50 -12.25 -15.42
C PRO A 373 -31.00 -11.61 -16.73
N PHE A 374 -30.11 -10.98 -17.48
CA PHE A 374 -30.34 -10.49 -18.83
C PHE A 374 -29.81 -11.53 -19.82
N GLY A 375 -30.70 -12.28 -20.47
CA GLY A 375 -30.32 -13.32 -21.43
C GLY A 375 -29.35 -12.81 -22.50
N ALA A 376 -28.43 -13.69 -22.92
CA ALA A 376 -27.50 -13.50 -24.03
C ALA A 376 -26.90 -12.09 -24.14
N VAL A 377 -26.12 -11.67 -23.12
CA VAL A 377 -25.21 -10.53 -23.31
C VAL A 377 -24.28 -10.90 -24.48
N SER A 378 -24.27 -10.07 -25.52
CA SER A 378 -23.49 -10.36 -26.71
C SER A 378 -22.00 -10.40 -26.37
N LEU A 379 -21.29 -11.40 -26.89
CA LEU A 379 -19.84 -11.56 -26.74
C LEU A 379 -19.02 -10.29 -26.92
N PRO A 380 -19.31 -9.43 -27.93
CA PRO A 380 -18.60 -8.18 -28.10
C PRO A 380 -18.73 -7.24 -26.89
N LEU A 381 -19.88 -7.26 -26.20
CA LEU A 381 -20.12 -6.43 -25.02
C LEU A 381 -19.21 -6.83 -23.84
N VAL A 382 -19.02 -8.15 -23.63
CA VAL A 382 -18.15 -8.68 -22.59
C VAL A 382 -16.69 -8.33 -22.89
N GLU A 383 -16.25 -8.46 -24.14
CA GLU A 383 -14.89 -8.09 -24.56
C GLU A 383 -14.62 -6.59 -24.43
N MET A 384 -15.57 -5.76 -24.86
CA MET A 384 -15.48 -4.31 -24.72
C MET A 384 -15.38 -3.91 -23.24
N SER A 385 -16.00 -4.66 -22.33
CA SER A 385 -15.98 -4.37 -20.90
C SER A 385 -14.66 -4.71 -20.25
N HIS A 386 -14.08 -5.85 -20.62
CA HIS A 386 -12.77 -6.28 -20.16
C HIS A 386 -11.68 -5.28 -20.61
N PHE A 387 -11.73 -4.90 -21.88
CA PHE A 387 -10.84 -3.90 -22.45
C PHE A 387 -11.03 -2.53 -21.79
N THR A 388 -12.28 -2.05 -21.69
CA THR A 388 -12.60 -0.76 -21.08
C THR A 388 -12.17 -0.71 -19.62
N GLY A 389 -12.41 -1.78 -18.85
CA GLY A 389 -11.98 -1.87 -17.46
C GLY A 389 -10.47 -1.76 -17.28
N SER A 390 -9.69 -2.41 -18.15
CA SER A 390 -8.23 -2.35 -18.13
C SER A 390 -7.70 -0.95 -18.50
N VAL A 391 -8.29 -0.33 -19.53
CA VAL A 391 -7.96 1.05 -19.93
C VAL A 391 -8.33 2.05 -18.83
N VAL A 392 -9.51 1.92 -18.22
CA VAL A 392 -9.93 2.73 -17.07
C VAL A 392 -8.93 2.57 -15.92
N GLY A 393 -8.51 1.34 -15.61
CA GLY A 393 -7.54 1.04 -14.55
C GLY A 393 -6.22 1.79 -14.72
N VAL A 394 -5.58 1.68 -15.90
CA VAL A 394 -4.30 2.38 -16.15
C VAL A 394 -4.47 3.90 -16.18
N LEU A 395 -5.57 4.42 -16.73
CA LEU A 395 -5.83 5.87 -16.77
C LEU A 395 -6.04 6.45 -15.36
N LEU A 396 -6.75 5.74 -14.47
CA LEU A 396 -6.91 6.15 -13.07
C LEU A 396 -5.56 6.18 -12.33
N ILE A 397 -4.69 5.20 -12.56
CA ILE A 397 -3.33 5.18 -12.02
C ILE A 397 -2.55 6.43 -12.47
N LEU A 398 -2.59 6.75 -13.77
CA LEU A 398 -1.90 7.92 -14.32
C LEU A 398 -2.49 9.24 -13.79
N LEU A 399 -3.81 9.33 -13.66
CA LEU A 399 -4.52 10.52 -13.17
C LEU A 399 -4.32 10.77 -11.67
N SER A 400 -4.01 9.73 -10.89
CA SER A 400 -3.70 9.86 -9.46
C SER A 400 -2.68 10.99 -9.17
N HIS A 401 -1.60 11.05 -9.94
CA HIS A 401 -0.59 12.12 -9.80
C HIS A 401 -1.17 13.52 -10.09
N ALA A 402 -2.08 13.62 -11.06
CA ALA A 402 -2.73 14.86 -11.41
C ALA A 402 -3.76 15.30 -10.35
N ILE A 403 -4.47 14.36 -9.73
CA ILE A 403 -5.33 14.58 -8.55
C ILE A 403 -4.48 15.13 -7.39
N GLN A 404 -3.33 14.51 -7.11
CA GLN A 404 -2.43 14.97 -6.04
C GLN A 404 -2.00 16.43 -6.23
N LYS A 405 -1.86 16.88 -7.49
CA LYS A 405 -1.50 18.25 -7.87
C LYS A 405 -2.68 19.22 -8.00
N ARG A 406 -3.88 18.81 -7.56
CA ARG A 406 -5.11 19.63 -7.47
C ARG A 406 -5.67 20.11 -8.82
N LEU A 407 -5.47 19.34 -9.89
CA LEU A 407 -5.96 19.69 -11.23
C LEU A 407 -7.47 19.43 -11.37
N HIS A 408 -8.23 20.44 -11.80
CA HIS A 408 -9.69 20.32 -12.01
C HIS A 408 -10.04 19.27 -13.07
N ALA A 409 -9.33 19.29 -14.21
CA ALA A 409 -9.56 18.33 -15.29
C ALA A 409 -9.34 16.87 -14.82
N ALA A 410 -8.36 16.64 -13.95
CA ALA A 410 -8.09 15.31 -13.41
C ALA A 410 -9.24 14.81 -12.54
N TRP A 411 -9.87 15.69 -11.75
CA TRP A 411 -11.04 15.35 -10.95
C TRP A 411 -12.24 14.95 -11.82
N VAL A 412 -12.58 15.75 -12.85
CA VAL A 412 -13.71 15.46 -13.76
C VAL A 412 -13.48 14.14 -14.50
N VAL A 413 -12.30 13.96 -15.10
CA VAL A 413 -11.98 12.76 -15.86
C VAL A 413 -11.98 11.53 -14.95
N SER A 414 -11.48 11.64 -13.71
CA SER A 414 -11.50 10.52 -12.77
C SER A 414 -12.91 10.13 -12.33
N LEU A 415 -13.81 11.10 -12.11
CA LEU A 415 -15.22 10.82 -11.86
C LEU A 415 -15.87 10.08 -13.04
N ALA A 416 -15.61 10.55 -14.27
CA ALA A 416 -16.13 9.89 -15.46
C ALA A 416 -15.60 8.46 -15.59
N LEU A 417 -14.29 8.26 -15.41
CA LEU A 417 -13.66 6.93 -15.48
C LEU A 417 -14.15 5.98 -14.37
N LEU A 418 -14.31 6.46 -13.14
CA LEU A 418 -14.86 5.65 -12.03
C LEU A 418 -16.32 5.27 -12.30
N ALA A 419 -17.13 6.19 -12.83
CA ALA A 419 -18.50 5.90 -13.24
C ALA A 419 -18.54 4.86 -14.37
N THR A 420 -17.69 5.02 -15.39
CA THR A 420 -17.57 4.05 -16.50
C THR A 420 -17.11 2.68 -16.00
N GLY A 421 -16.14 2.61 -15.09
CA GLY A 421 -15.66 1.35 -14.51
C GLY A 421 -16.71 0.65 -13.62
N CYS A 422 -17.51 1.43 -12.88
CA CYS A 422 -18.64 0.92 -12.12
C CYS A 422 -19.74 0.38 -13.05
N LEU A 423 -20.08 1.16 -14.08
CA LEU A 423 -21.12 0.81 -15.04
C LEU A 423 -20.76 -0.42 -15.88
N SER A 424 -19.51 -0.54 -16.35
CA SER A 424 -19.07 -1.70 -17.13
C SER A 424 -19.10 -2.97 -16.28
N SER A 425 -18.72 -2.89 -15.01
CA SER A 425 -18.77 -4.03 -14.09
C SER A 425 -20.21 -4.48 -13.79
N LEU A 426 -21.13 -3.53 -13.60
CA LEU A 426 -22.54 -3.83 -13.32
C LEU A 426 -23.33 -4.33 -14.54
N LEU A 427 -23.21 -3.64 -15.68
CA LEU A 427 -24.08 -3.90 -16.83
C LEU A 427 -23.61 -5.03 -17.72
N MET A 428 -22.30 -5.23 -17.84
CA MET A 428 -21.76 -6.02 -18.96
C MET A 428 -21.10 -7.34 -18.53
N LYS A 429 -20.96 -7.58 -17.23
CA LYS A 429 -20.44 -8.84 -16.64
C LYS A 429 -21.50 -9.56 -15.80
N GLY A 430 -22.77 -9.53 -16.23
CA GLY A 430 -23.85 -10.28 -15.58
C GLY A 430 -24.24 -9.80 -14.16
N GLY A 431 -23.86 -8.58 -13.76
CA GLY A 431 -24.23 -8.03 -12.44
C GLY A 431 -23.26 -8.38 -11.32
N ASP A 432 -21.97 -8.56 -11.59
CA ASP A 432 -20.96 -8.75 -10.55
C ASP A 432 -20.77 -7.47 -9.72
N TRP A 433 -21.60 -7.36 -8.68
CA TRP A 433 -21.62 -6.21 -7.78
C TRP A 433 -20.31 -6.06 -7.01
N ARG A 434 -19.52 -7.14 -6.84
CA ARG A 434 -18.31 -7.16 -6.01
C ARG A 434 -17.23 -6.25 -6.60
N GLU A 435 -17.05 -6.28 -7.92
CA GLU A 435 -16.08 -5.42 -8.62
C GLU A 435 -16.53 -3.95 -8.68
N ALA A 436 -17.84 -3.70 -8.66
CA ALA A 436 -18.41 -2.35 -8.73
C ALA A 436 -18.37 -1.58 -7.41
N VAL A 437 -18.30 -2.28 -6.27
CA VAL A 437 -18.30 -1.63 -4.93
C VAL A 437 -17.12 -0.69 -4.77
N VAL A 438 -15.90 -1.12 -5.09
CA VAL A 438 -14.69 -0.32 -4.83
C VAL A 438 -14.66 0.97 -5.66
N PRO A 439 -14.84 0.95 -7.00
CA PRO A 439 -14.94 2.17 -7.80
C PRO A 439 -16.12 3.06 -7.38
N GLY A 440 -17.28 2.47 -7.02
CA GLY A 440 -18.45 3.20 -6.57
C GLY A 440 -18.22 3.96 -5.25
N LEU A 441 -17.58 3.33 -4.27
CA LEU A 441 -17.25 3.97 -2.99
C LEU A 441 -16.23 5.10 -3.18
N ILE A 442 -15.22 4.92 -4.02
CA ILE A 442 -14.24 5.98 -4.30
C ILE A 442 -14.85 7.11 -5.13
N PHE A 443 -15.78 6.82 -6.04
CA PHE A 443 -16.58 7.84 -6.74
C PHE A 443 -17.36 8.72 -5.73
N LEU A 444 -18.02 8.09 -4.75
CA LEU A 444 -18.72 8.81 -3.67
C LEU A 444 -17.77 9.64 -2.80
N ALA A 445 -16.56 9.14 -2.52
CA ALA A 445 -15.54 9.88 -1.79
C ALA A 445 -15.01 11.10 -2.56
N LEU A 446 -14.91 11.00 -3.89
CA LEU A 446 -14.34 12.03 -4.77
C LEU A 446 -15.33 13.15 -5.12
N LEU A 447 -16.63 12.84 -5.18
CA LEU A 447 -17.73 13.76 -5.50
C LEU A 447 -17.72 15.09 -4.70
N PRO A 448 -17.65 15.07 -3.34
CA PRO A 448 -17.72 16.30 -2.55
C PRO A 448 -16.48 17.18 -2.65
N ALA A 449 -15.34 16.63 -3.11
CA ALA A 449 -14.05 17.31 -3.11
C ALA A 449 -13.82 18.31 -4.25
N ARG A 450 -14.86 18.70 -5.00
CA ARG A 450 -14.78 19.65 -6.14
C ARG A 450 -14.02 20.94 -5.81
N THR A 451 -14.16 21.43 -4.58
CA THR A 451 -13.61 22.70 -4.09
C THR A 451 -12.09 22.67 -3.92
N GLU A 452 -11.51 21.49 -3.75
CA GLU A 452 -10.07 21.31 -3.57
C GLU A 452 -9.29 21.32 -4.90
N PHE A 453 -9.98 21.06 -6.02
CA PHE A 453 -9.39 20.94 -7.36
C PHE A 453 -9.55 22.22 -8.19
N TYR A 454 -8.98 23.33 -7.73
CA TYR A 454 -9.15 24.64 -8.38
C TYR A 454 -8.11 24.93 -9.48
N ARG A 455 -7.01 24.17 -9.57
CA ARG A 455 -5.92 24.48 -10.50
C ARG A 455 -6.30 24.10 -11.93
N ARG A 456 -6.31 25.09 -12.83
CA ARG A 456 -6.45 24.89 -14.28
C ARG A 456 -5.07 24.65 -14.90
N GLY A 457 -4.91 23.57 -15.64
CA GLY A 457 -3.65 23.20 -16.29
C GLY A 457 -3.79 21.91 -17.10
N ALA A 458 -2.90 21.71 -18.07
CA ALA A 458 -2.88 20.50 -18.87
C ALA A 458 -2.36 19.31 -18.05
N ILE A 459 -3.08 18.18 -18.11
CA ILE A 459 -2.75 16.93 -17.39
C ILE A 459 -1.37 16.41 -17.83
N LEU A 460 -1.08 16.47 -19.14
CA LEU A 460 0.15 15.93 -19.74
C LEU A 460 1.38 16.84 -19.61
N ALA A 461 1.22 18.12 -19.27
CA ALA A 461 2.36 19.05 -19.14
C ALA A 461 3.17 18.83 -17.84
N GLN A 462 2.60 18.09 -16.89
CA GLN A 462 3.20 17.90 -15.57
C GLN A 462 3.95 16.57 -15.52
N GLY A 463 5.27 16.62 -15.39
CA GLY A 463 6.07 15.41 -15.29
C GLY A 463 5.67 14.54 -14.10
N LEU A 464 5.67 13.21 -14.30
CA LEU A 464 5.56 12.20 -13.26
C LEU A 464 6.74 12.35 -12.30
N SER A 465 6.52 12.13 -11.00
CA SER A 465 7.66 12.01 -10.09
C SER A 465 8.28 10.62 -10.24
N PRO A 466 9.59 10.44 -10.00
CA PRO A 466 10.23 9.13 -10.04
C PRO A 466 9.50 8.08 -9.18
N ALA A 467 9.01 8.46 -8.00
CA ALA A 467 8.26 7.56 -7.12
C ALA A 467 6.93 7.06 -7.74
N TRP A 468 6.19 7.94 -8.41
CA TRP A 468 4.96 7.56 -9.13
C TRP A 468 5.25 6.69 -10.35
N PHE A 469 6.39 6.90 -11.02
CA PHE A 469 6.82 6.06 -12.13
C PHE A 469 7.14 4.64 -11.67
N VAL A 470 7.87 4.50 -10.54
CA VAL A 470 8.12 3.20 -9.90
C VAL A 470 6.81 2.55 -9.47
N ALA A 471 5.90 3.29 -8.82
CA ALA A 471 4.60 2.76 -8.41
C ALA A 471 3.75 2.26 -9.59
N LEU A 472 3.72 3.02 -10.70
CA LEU A 472 3.08 2.60 -11.95
C LEU A 472 3.73 1.31 -12.48
N GLY A 473 5.07 1.25 -12.53
CA GLY A 473 5.80 0.06 -12.97
C GLY A 473 5.50 -1.18 -12.11
N VAL A 474 5.46 -1.02 -10.79
CA VAL A 474 5.08 -2.08 -9.83
C VAL A 474 3.66 -2.58 -10.10
N ALA A 475 2.69 -1.68 -10.27
CA ALA A 475 1.30 -2.05 -10.54
C ALA A 475 1.15 -2.79 -11.88
N LEU A 476 1.79 -2.30 -12.94
CA LEU A 476 1.74 -2.92 -14.26
C LEU A 476 2.45 -4.28 -14.29
N ALA A 477 3.63 -4.39 -13.69
CA ALA A 477 4.38 -5.66 -13.61
C ALA A 477 3.59 -6.72 -12.82
N SER A 478 2.97 -6.31 -11.70
CA SER A 478 2.13 -7.20 -10.89
C SER A 478 0.88 -7.65 -11.64
N ALA A 479 0.21 -6.75 -12.37
CA ALA A 479 -0.97 -7.08 -13.18
C ALA A 479 -0.62 -8.02 -14.34
N LEU A 480 0.51 -7.76 -15.03
CA LEU A 480 1.00 -8.61 -16.10
C LEU A 480 1.34 -10.01 -15.58
N TRP A 481 2.10 -10.09 -14.49
CA TRP A 481 2.43 -11.36 -13.86
C TRP A 481 1.17 -12.13 -13.42
N LEU A 482 0.21 -11.45 -12.79
CA LEU A 482 -1.04 -12.06 -12.33
C LEU A 482 -1.84 -12.65 -13.50
N GLY A 483 -1.89 -11.97 -14.64
CA GLY A 483 -2.58 -12.50 -15.81
C GLY A 483 -1.84 -13.67 -16.45
N LEU A 484 -0.50 -13.59 -16.58
CA LEU A 484 0.30 -14.74 -17.05
C LEU A 484 0.13 -15.95 -16.13
N PHE A 485 0.13 -15.75 -14.82
CA PHE A 485 -0.15 -16.77 -13.82
C PHE A 485 -1.57 -17.35 -13.97
N SER A 486 -2.55 -16.48 -14.23
CA SER A 486 -3.95 -16.88 -14.34
C SER A 486 -4.23 -17.76 -15.56
N TYR A 487 -3.57 -17.49 -16.69
CA TYR A 487 -3.78 -18.20 -17.95
C TYR A 487 -2.75 -19.30 -18.27
N LYS A 488 -1.82 -19.62 -17.36
CA LYS A 488 -0.74 -20.60 -17.59
C LYS A 488 -1.20 -22.02 -17.97
N HIS A 489 -2.42 -22.41 -17.59
CA HIS A 489 -3.01 -23.73 -17.89
C HIS A 489 -3.89 -23.71 -19.15
N VAL A 490 -4.09 -22.55 -19.77
CA VAL A 490 -4.84 -22.42 -21.02
C VAL A 490 -3.82 -22.49 -22.15
N GLN A 491 -4.02 -23.41 -23.11
CA GLN A 491 -3.22 -23.42 -24.33
C GLN A 491 -3.44 -22.07 -25.03
N PHE A 492 -2.38 -21.28 -25.21
CA PHE A 492 -2.41 -20.12 -26.10
C PHE A 492 -2.62 -20.66 -27.52
N GLY A 493 -3.88 -20.87 -27.91
CA GLY A 493 -4.21 -21.34 -29.25
C GLY A 493 -3.78 -20.32 -30.29
N ASP A 494 -3.35 -20.81 -31.46
CA ASP A 494 -3.06 -20.02 -32.67
C ASP A 494 -4.34 -19.40 -33.27
N GLU A 495 -5.27 -18.92 -32.45
CA GLU A 495 -6.36 -18.10 -32.92
C GLU A 495 -5.80 -16.73 -33.30
N LEU A 496 -6.09 -16.29 -34.53
CA LEU A 496 -5.72 -14.96 -34.98
C LEU A 496 -6.21 -13.94 -33.95
N TRP A 497 -5.33 -13.05 -33.50
CA TRP A 497 -5.57 -11.94 -32.57
C TRP A 497 -6.86 -11.13 -32.75
N TRP A 498 -7.51 -11.23 -33.91
CA TRP A 498 -8.78 -10.61 -34.28
C TRP A 498 -10.03 -11.48 -34.08
N HIS A 499 -9.91 -12.74 -33.69
CA HIS A 499 -11.05 -13.64 -33.51
C HIS A 499 -11.65 -13.48 -32.11
N PHE A 500 -12.96 -13.19 -32.07
CA PHE A 500 -13.74 -12.99 -30.85
C PHE A 500 -14.33 -14.34 -30.43
N ALA A 501 -13.65 -15.08 -29.54
CA ALA A 501 -14.07 -16.40 -29.10
C ALA A 501 -14.81 -16.37 -27.73
N LEU A 502 -15.83 -17.22 -27.58
CA LEU A 502 -16.60 -17.39 -26.34
C LEU A 502 -15.78 -17.78 -25.12
N HIS A 503 -14.61 -18.39 -25.33
CA HIS A 503 -13.71 -18.87 -24.29
C HIS A 503 -12.29 -18.28 -24.40
N GLY A 504 -12.14 -17.17 -25.14
CA GLY A 504 -10.86 -16.50 -25.42
C GLY A 504 -10.40 -15.51 -24.34
N ASP A 505 -10.54 -15.82 -23.05
CA ASP A 505 -10.19 -14.87 -21.97
C ASP A 505 -8.70 -14.51 -21.94
N ALA A 506 -7.82 -15.44 -22.33
CA ALA A 506 -6.38 -15.20 -22.48
C ALA A 506 -6.07 -14.19 -23.60
N SER A 507 -6.74 -14.27 -24.76
CA SER A 507 -6.51 -13.35 -25.89
C SER A 507 -7.07 -11.95 -25.59
N ARG A 508 -8.16 -11.86 -24.81
CA ARG A 508 -8.70 -10.58 -24.29
C ARG A 508 -7.70 -9.90 -23.35
N PHE A 509 -7.17 -10.64 -22.38
CA PHE A 509 -6.14 -10.14 -21.47
C PHE A 509 -4.89 -9.65 -22.19
N LEU A 510 -4.40 -10.38 -23.20
CA LEU A 510 -3.21 -9.99 -23.96
C LEU A 510 -3.44 -8.68 -24.73
N ARG A 511 -4.59 -8.54 -25.40
CA ARG A 511 -4.99 -7.29 -26.10
C ARG A 511 -5.08 -6.11 -25.13
N ALA A 512 -5.71 -6.30 -23.98
CA ALA A 512 -5.80 -5.29 -22.94
C ALA A 512 -4.42 -4.90 -22.38
N SER A 513 -3.53 -5.88 -22.16
CA SER A 513 -2.17 -5.65 -21.67
C SER A 513 -1.31 -4.86 -22.65
N VAL A 514 -1.43 -5.13 -23.96
CA VAL A 514 -0.77 -4.34 -25.00
C VAL A 514 -1.27 -2.90 -24.99
N ALA A 515 -2.59 -2.67 -24.94
CA ALA A 515 -3.14 -1.32 -24.88
C ALA A 515 -2.69 -0.55 -23.63
N VAL A 516 -2.72 -1.20 -22.46
CA VAL A 516 -2.20 -0.66 -21.20
C VAL A 516 -0.72 -0.31 -21.32
N GLY A 517 0.09 -1.20 -21.91
CA GLY A 517 1.52 -1.00 -22.15
C GLY A 517 1.79 0.18 -23.08
N VAL A 518 1.04 0.32 -24.18
CA VAL A 518 1.15 1.45 -25.12
C VAL A 518 0.80 2.77 -24.43
N ILE A 519 -0.29 2.81 -23.65
CA ILE A 519 -0.69 4.01 -22.90
C ILE A 519 0.39 4.41 -21.89
N ALA A 520 0.93 3.44 -21.14
CA ALA A 520 1.99 3.67 -20.17
C ALA A 520 3.29 4.14 -20.84
N LEU A 521 3.67 3.54 -21.98
CA LEU A 521 4.83 3.93 -22.77
C LEU A 521 4.68 5.35 -23.32
N ALA A 522 3.50 5.68 -23.88
CA ALA A 522 3.21 7.02 -24.36
C ALA A 522 3.35 8.06 -23.23
N ALA A 523 2.80 7.78 -22.04
CA ALA A 523 2.95 8.63 -20.88
C ALA A 523 4.43 8.78 -20.44
N ALA A 524 5.21 7.69 -20.47
CA ALA A 524 6.63 7.69 -20.15
C ALA A 524 7.45 8.54 -21.15
N VAL A 525 7.20 8.39 -22.45
CA VAL A 525 7.86 9.16 -23.50
C VAL A 525 7.55 10.65 -23.37
N ILE A 526 6.26 11.00 -23.20
CA ILE A 526 5.84 12.39 -22.99
C ILE A 526 6.52 12.98 -21.75
N HIS A 527 6.67 12.18 -20.69
CA HIS A 527 7.36 12.60 -19.49
C HIS A 527 8.86 12.87 -19.73
N LEU A 528 9.57 11.97 -20.42
CA LEU A 528 11.00 12.09 -20.73
C LEU A 528 11.27 13.30 -21.64
N VAL A 529 10.48 13.47 -22.70
CA VAL A 529 10.59 14.61 -23.62
C VAL A 529 10.31 15.93 -22.90
N GLY A 530 9.27 15.96 -22.05
CA GLY A 530 8.94 17.12 -21.23
C GLY A 530 9.92 17.41 -20.09
N ALA A 531 10.79 16.47 -19.73
CA ALA A 531 11.89 16.69 -18.78
C ALA A 531 13.11 17.27 -19.50
N ALA A 532 13.45 16.76 -20.69
CA ALA A 532 14.55 17.26 -21.52
C ALA A 532 14.35 18.71 -21.96
N SER A 533 13.11 19.13 -22.25
CA SER A 533 12.80 20.52 -22.61
C SER A 533 12.92 21.51 -21.45
N ARG A 534 12.70 21.06 -20.20
CA ARG A 534 12.84 21.89 -19.00
C ARG A 534 14.28 22.17 -18.60
N GLY A 535 15.18 21.21 -18.85
CA GLY A 535 16.62 21.39 -18.60
C GLY A 535 17.26 22.44 -19.51
N ARG A 536 16.72 22.65 -20.72
CA ARG A 536 17.25 23.65 -21.68
C ARG A 536 16.76 25.09 -21.43
N GLY A 537 15.71 25.27 -20.63
CA GLY A 537 15.14 26.60 -20.35
C GLY A 537 15.77 27.34 -19.17
N ALA A 538 16.68 26.72 -18.43
CA ALA A 538 17.39 27.34 -17.30
C ALA A 538 18.73 27.99 -17.69
N ASP A 539 19.17 27.81 -18.95
CA ASP A 539 20.45 28.29 -19.48
C ASP A 539 20.30 29.43 -20.52
N CYS A 540 19.15 30.09 -20.60
CA CYS A 540 19.01 31.33 -21.38
C CYS A 540 19.01 32.54 -20.43
N PRO A 541 20.00 33.45 -20.53
CA PRO A 541 20.06 34.68 -19.72
C PRO A 541 18.91 35.65 -19.99
#